data_AF-A0A949FT49-F1
#
_entry.id   AF-A0A949FT49-F1
#
_cell.length_a   1.000
_cell.length_b   1.000
_cell.length_c   1.000
_cell.angle_alpha   90.00
_cell.angle_beta   90.00
_cell.angle_gamma   90.00
#
_symmetry.space_group_name_H-M   'P 1'
#
loop_
_entity.id
_entity.type
_entity.pdbx_description
1 polymer ?
#
loop_
_entity_poly.entity_id
_entity_poly.type
_entity_poly.pdbx_seq_one_letter_code
_entity_poly.pdbx_strand_id
1 'polypeptide(L)' 'MRLLTWLLRALIFFTLFAFALNNQQAVSVRWFFGLDWQAPLVIVVLVAFGLGCAVGVLAMVPTWWRQRRTQDPA' A
#
# COMPACT_ATOMS: atom_id res chain seq x y z
N MET A 1 -15.85 3.82 -22.50
CA MET A 1 -14.75 4.15 -21.56
C MET A 1 -15.24 4.58 -20.17
N ARG A 2 -16.06 5.64 -20.02
CA ARG A 2 -16.56 6.11 -18.71
C ARG A 2 -17.28 5.06 -17.85
N LEU A 3 -18.15 4.26 -18.47
CA LEU A 3 -18.87 3.19 -17.77
C LEU A 3 -17.93 2.11 -17.24
N LEU A 4 -16.94 1.71 -18.06
CA LEU A 4 -15.93 0.71 -17.68
C LEU A 4 -15.07 1.22 -16.51
N THR A 5 -14.63 2.48 -16.53
CA THR A 5 -13.90 3.08 -15.42
C THR A 5 -14.74 3.16 -14.15
N TRP A 6 -16.05 3.42 -14.26
CA TRP A 6 -16.98 3.41 -13.13
C TRP A 6 -17.15 2.01 -12.53
N LEU A 7 -17.37 1.01 -13.37
CA LEU A 7 -17.45 -0.40 -12.98
C LEU A 7 -16.16 -0.86 -12.31
N LEU A 8 -15.00 -0.52 -12.88
CA LEU A 8 -13.71 -0.86 -12.31
C LEU A 8 -13.52 -0.21 -10.93
N ARG A 9 -13.85 1.08 -10.77
CA ARG A 9 -13.78 1.76 -9.46
C ARG A 9 -14.73 1.13 -8.44
N ALA A 10 -15.95 0.79 -8.86
CA ALA A 10 -16.93 0.13 -8.00
C ALA A 10 -16.45 -1.28 -7.59
N LEU A 11 -15.85 -2.04 -8.51
CA LEU A 11 -15.31 -3.36 -8.25
C LEU A 11 -14.13 -3.28 -7.29
N ILE A 12 -13.17 -2.39 -7.52
CA ILE A 12 -12.04 -2.16 -6.61
C ILE A 12 -12.56 -1.76 -5.22
N PHE A 13 -13.52 -0.84 -5.14
CA PHE A 13 -14.11 -0.43 -3.88
C PHE A 13 -14.78 -1.61 -3.16
N PHE A 14 -15.59 -2.39 -3.88
CA PHE A 14 -16.29 -3.53 -3.31
C PHE A 14 -15.31 -4.60 -2.81
N THR A 15 -14.25 -4.87 -3.56
CA THR A 15 -13.18 -5.79 -3.14
C THR A 15 -12.50 -5.29 -1.87
N LEU A 16 -12.08 -4.02 -1.81
CA LEU A 16 -11.43 -3.45 -0.63
C LEU A 16 -12.38 -3.41 0.58
N PHE A 17 -13.66 -3.12 0.35
CA PHE A 17 -14.68 -3.09 1.39
C PHE A 17 -14.96 -4.49 1.94
N ALA A 18 -15.18 -5.48 1.07
CA ALA A 18 -15.37 -6.87 1.46
C ALA A 18 -14.12 -7.42 2.17
N PHE A 19 -12.93 -7.05 1.70
CA PHE A 19 -11.68 -7.36 2.37
C PHE A 19 -11.63 -6.75 3.77
N ALA A 20 -12.00 -5.47 3.92
CA ALA A 20 -12.04 -4.81 5.22
C ALA A 20 -13.03 -5.49 6.18
N LEU A 21 -14.23 -5.85 5.71
CA LEU A 21 -15.24 -6.57 6.51
C LEU A 21 -14.76 -7.97 6.95
N ASN A 22 -14.12 -8.73 6.05
CA ASN A 22 -13.62 -10.07 6.38
C ASN A 22 -12.37 -10.04 7.28
N ASN A 23 -11.69 -8.89 7.38
CA ASN A 23 -10.44 -8.74 8.15
C ASN A 23 -10.57 -7.73 9.31
N GLN A 24 -11.76 -7.61 9.91
CA GLN A 24 -11.97 -6.79 11.12
C GLN A 24 -11.48 -7.46 12.41
N GLN A 25 -11.10 -8.73 12.35
CA GLN A 25 -10.57 -9.48 13.48
C GLN A 25 -9.34 -8.78 14.10
N ALA A 26 -9.31 -8.73 15.43
CA ALA A 26 -8.18 -8.22 16.18
C ALA A 26 -7.01 -9.22 16.11
N VAL A 27 -5.83 -8.74 15.73
CA VAL A 27 -4.61 -9.52 15.68
C VAL A 27 -3.57 -8.92 16.62
N SER A 28 -2.77 -9.79 17.24
CA SER A 28 -1.66 -9.39 18.11
C SER A 28 -0.37 -9.31 17.30
N VAL A 29 0.19 -8.12 17.20
CA VAL A 29 1.54 -7.87 16.69
C VAL A 29 2.50 -8.02 17.85
N ARG A 30 3.29 -9.10 17.81
CA ARG A 30 4.27 -9.42 18.85
C ARG A 30 5.58 -8.72 18.55
N TRP A 31 5.92 -7.76 19.37
CA TRP A 31 7.18 -7.02 19.29
C TRP A 31 8.25 -7.67 20.17
N PHE A 32 9.44 -7.08 20.15
CA PHE A 32 10.54 -7.47 21.02
C PHE A 32 10.17 -7.21 22.50
N PHE A 33 10.76 -7.98 23.42
CA PHE A 33 10.55 -7.87 24.87
C PHE A 33 9.15 -8.23 25.39
N GLY A 34 8.39 -9.03 24.63
CA GLY A 34 7.06 -9.50 25.05
C GLY A 34 5.96 -8.43 24.95
N LEU A 35 6.23 -7.34 24.23
CA LEU A 35 5.23 -6.31 23.97
C LEU A 35 4.28 -6.80 22.86
N ASP A 36 3.05 -7.11 23.24
CA ASP A 36 2.00 -7.53 22.31
C ASP A 36 1.03 -6.36 22.06
N TRP A 37 0.98 -5.87 20.82
CA TRP A 37 0.05 -4.81 20.44
C TRP A 37 -1.11 -5.37 19.62
N GLN A 38 -2.34 -5.15 20.08
CA GLN A 38 -3.53 -5.59 19.37
C GLN A 38 -4.05 -4.50 18.42
N ALA A 39 -4.26 -4.85 17.16
CA ALA A 39 -4.85 -3.99 16.15
C ALA A 39 -5.73 -4.81 15.18
N PRO A 40 -6.72 -4.18 14.51
CA PRO A 40 -7.48 -4.87 13.47
C PRO A 40 -6.58 -5.28 12.30
N LEU A 41 -6.72 -6.52 11.81
CA LEU A 41 -5.88 -7.06 10.74
C LEU A 41 -5.87 -6.17 9.48
N VAL A 42 -7.04 -5.65 9.10
CA VAL A 42 -7.17 -4.71 7.97
C VAL A 42 -6.23 -3.51 8.10
N ILE A 43 -6.08 -2.93 9.30
CA ILE A 43 -5.22 -1.76 9.53
C ILE A 43 -3.76 -2.16 9.41
N VAL A 44 -3.38 -3.31 9.98
CA VAL A 44 -2.01 -3.82 9.92
C VAL A 44 -1.57 -4.00 8.46
N VAL A 45 -2.41 -4.64 7.63
CA VAL A 45 -2.14 -4.86 6.22
C VAL A 45 -2.05 -3.55 5.45
N LEU A 46 -2.98 -2.61 5.66
CA LEU A 46 -2.99 -1.32 4.97
C LEU A 46 -1.73 -0.49 5.28
N VAL A 47 -1.30 -0.44 6.54
CA VAL A 47 -0.10 0.29 6.95
C VAL A 47 1.15 -0.36 6.37
N ALA A 48 1.28 -1.68 6.47
CA ALA A 48 2.44 -2.41 5.92
C ALA A 48 2.56 -2.22 4.41
N PHE A 49 1.45 -2.34 3.67
CA PHE A 49 1.41 -2.12 2.24
C PHE A 49 1.72 -0.65 1.88
N GLY A 50 1.11 0.31 2.56
CA GLY A 50 1.34 1.73 2.34
C GLY A 50 2.81 2.14 2.56
N LEU A 51 3.44 1.62 3.62
CA LEU A 51 4.87 1.80 3.87
C LEU A 51 5.73 1.17 2.77
N GLY A 52 5.41 -0.06 2.35
CA GLY A 52 6.10 -0.74 1.24
C GLY A 52 6.02 0.03 -0.07
N CYS A 53 4.85 0.57 -0.42
CA CYS A 53 4.67 1.44 -1.58
C CYS A 53 5.49 2.73 -1.46
N ALA A 54 5.47 3.39 -0.30
CA ALA A 54 6.26 4.59 -0.07
C ALA A 54 7.77 4.33 -0.26
N VAL A 55 8.28 3.23 0.33
CA VAL A 55 9.66 2.79 0.15
C VAL A 55 9.97 2.47 -1.32
N GLY A 56 9.07 1.77 -2.03
CA GLY A 56 9.23 1.47 -3.45
C GLY A 56 9.31 2.72 -4.32
N VAL A 57 8.45 3.71 -4.08
CA VAL A 57 8.49 5.01 -4.76
C VAL A 57 9.81 5.73 -4.46
N LEU A 58 10.22 5.80 -3.18
CA LEU A 58 11.48 6.43 -2.79
C LEU A 58 12.69 5.77 -3.44
N ALA A 59 12.70 4.44 -3.58
CA ALA A 59 13.75 3.70 -4.27
C ALA A 59 13.82 4.01 -5.77
N MET A 60 12.72 4.41 -6.41
CA MET A 60 12.66 4.82 -7.82
C MET A 60 13.07 6.28 -8.07
N VAL A 61 13.08 7.14 -7.05
CA VAL A 61 13.51 8.56 -7.19
C VAL A 61 14.95 8.69 -7.70
N PRO A 62 15.98 8.00 -7.14
CA PRO A 62 17.37 8.19 -7.58
C PRO A 62 17.64 7.68 -9.00
N THR A 63 16.96 6.62 -9.46
CA THR A 63 17.09 6.14 -10.84
C THR A 63 16.51 7.14 -11.84
N TRP A 64 15.41 7.81 -11.49
CA TRP A 64 14.82 8.87 -12.30
C TRP A 64 15.72 10.11 -12.38
N TRP A 65 16.38 10.48 -11.28
CA TRP A 65 17.37 11.56 -11.27
C TRP A 65 18.62 11.23 -12.08
N ARG A 66 19.08 9.96 -12.06
CA ARG A 66 20.20 9.52 -12.92
C ARG A 66 19.83 9.59 -14.40
N GLN A 67 18.64 9.15 -14.79
CA GLN A 67 18.18 9.24 -16.19
C GLN A 67 18.11 10.68 -16.69
N ARG A 68 17.70 11.64 -15.84
CA ARG A 68 17.67 13.06 -16.19
C ARG A 68 19.05 13.66 -16.43
N ARG A 69 20.09 13.21 -15.71
CA ARG A 69 21.47 13.68 -15.88
C ARG A 69 22.15 13.15 -17.15
N THR A 70 21.68 12.04 -17.70
CA THR A 70 22.20 11.49 -18.98
C THR A 70 21.51 12.09 -20.20
N GLN A 71 20.50 12.96 -20.03
CA GLN A 71 19.78 13.66 -21.09
C GLN A 71 20.26 15.11 -21.30
N ASP A 72 21.47 15.47 -20.86
CA ASP A 72 22.18 16.64 -21.40
C ASP A 72 23.10 16.17 -22.54
N PRO A 73 22.65 16.22 -23.81
CA PRO A 73 23.56 16.12 -24.94
C PRO A 73 24.27 17.48 -25.10
N ALA A 74 25.55 17.52 -24.74
CA ALA A 74 26.46 18.56 -25.22
C ALA A 74 26.84 18.28 -26.68
#